data_AF-A0A8T4T7C7-F1
#
_entry.id   AF-A0A8T4T7C7-F1
#
_cell.length_a   1.000
_cell.length_b   1.000
_cell.length_c   1.000
_cell.angle_alpha   90.00
_cell.angle_beta   90.00
_cell.angle_gamma   90.00
#
_symmetry.space_group_name_H-M   'P 1'
#
loop_
_entity.id
_entity.type
_entity.pdbx_description
1 polymer ?
#
loop_
_entity_poly.entity_id
_entity_poly.type
_entity_poly.pdbx_seq_one_letter_code
_entity_poly.pdbx_strand_id
1 'polypeptide(L)'
;MKIQKRMIRNLEYINYKFRHLVALIVIIIVWLGINLLIQKLDIIPRFLLSFFLMVFFVSFSAFLIRRLGIALLLIIMSFIAIKSLPDLVGLGYIGLLSIIIVGLIFEFSYLILYMKNHLVSLDIILAITLSFASIPLWTGLLLSPTLVSIKMYELLNLILLDFFVALAAVLLAFLLWFHIRVSRLIVLFENAP
;
A
#
# COMPACT_ATOMS: atom_id res chain seq x y z
N MET A 1 22.75 19.82 19.23
CA MET A 1 22.98 18.37 19.08
C MET A 1 21.71 17.53 18.81
N LYS A 2 20.54 17.77 19.44
CA LYS A 2 19.28 17.04 19.15
C LYS A 2 18.72 17.25 17.73
N ILE A 3 18.84 18.46 17.18
CA ILE A 3 18.33 18.81 15.83
C ILE A 3 19.16 18.12 14.73
N GLN A 4 20.49 18.05 14.89
CA GLN A 4 21.39 17.40 13.95
C GLN A 4 21.19 15.87 13.90
N LYS A 5 20.95 15.22 15.06
CA LYS A 5 20.55 13.80 15.13
C LYS A 5 19.17 13.53 14.48
N ARG A 6 18.23 14.49 14.53
CA ARG A 6 16.94 14.39 13.81
C ARG A 6 17.14 14.47 12.29
N MET A 7 17.98 15.38 11.82
CA MET A 7 18.27 15.54 10.38
C MET A 7 18.99 14.30 9.79
N ILE A 8 19.94 13.70 10.51
CA ILE A 8 20.68 12.51 10.06
C ILE A 8 19.78 11.26 10.00
N ARG A 9 18.84 11.07 10.95
CA ARG A 9 17.84 9.98 10.87
C ARG A 9 16.85 10.14 9.71
N ASN A 10 16.53 11.38 9.33
CA ASN A 10 15.66 11.65 8.18
C ASN A 10 16.35 11.30 6.84
N LEU A 11 17.68 11.38 6.77
CA LEU A 11 18.45 10.98 5.58
C LEU A 11 18.56 9.46 5.43
N GLU A 12 18.69 8.70 6.53
CA GLU A 12 18.62 7.24 6.47
C GLU A 12 17.26 6.76 5.94
N TYR A 13 16.19 7.51 6.19
CA TYR A 13 14.82 7.20 5.80
C TYR A 13 14.57 7.10 4.29
N ILE A 14 15.49 7.66 3.48
CA ILE A 14 15.42 7.70 2.00
C ILE A 14 16.43 6.74 1.36
N ASN A 15 17.40 6.19 2.12
CA ASN A 15 18.44 5.34 1.55
C ASN A 15 17.94 3.91 1.27
N TYR A 16 17.80 3.61 -0.02
CA TYR A 16 17.48 2.27 -0.52
C TYR A 16 18.74 1.42 -0.61
N LYS A 17 18.68 0.21 -0.04
CA LYS A 17 19.70 -0.83 -0.25
C LYS A 17 19.22 -1.78 -1.33
N PHE A 18 20.13 -2.41 -2.06
CA PHE A 18 19.80 -3.40 -3.10
C PHE A 18 18.88 -4.52 -2.59
N ARG A 19 19.08 -4.97 -1.34
CA ARG A 19 18.21 -5.96 -0.68
C ARG A 19 16.74 -5.52 -0.58
N HIS A 20 16.45 -4.22 -0.47
CA HIS A 20 15.08 -3.71 -0.44
C HIS A 20 14.41 -3.93 -1.80
N LEU A 21 15.13 -3.68 -2.89
CA LEU A 21 14.63 -3.96 -4.25
C LEU A 21 14.39 -5.46 -4.45
N VAL A 22 15.31 -6.31 -3.98
CA VAL A 22 15.13 -7.77 -4.04
C VAL A 22 13.88 -8.20 -3.27
N ALA A 23 13.67 -7.68 -2.05
CA ALA A 23 12.47 -7.97 -1.26
C ALA A 23 11.18 -7.56 -1.98
N LEU A 24 11.17 -6.39 -2.63
CA LEU A 24 10.03 -5.93 -3.42
C LEU A 24 9.76 -6.83 -4.62
N ILE A 25 10.81 -7.25 -5.35
CA ILE A 25 10.67 -8.18 -6.47
C ILE A 25 10.08 -9.52 -6.00
N VAL A 26 10.55 -10.06 -4.88
CA VAL A 26 10.01 -11.30 -4.30
C VAL A 26 8.53 -11.13 -3.95
N ILE A 27 8.17 -10.02 -3.30
CA ILE A 27 6.77 -9.70 -2.97
C ILE A 27 5.92 -9.65 -4.25
N ILE A 28 6.39 -8.99 -5.31
CA ILE A 28 5.68 -8.89 -6.59
C ILE A 28 5.50 -10.26 -7.23
N ILE A 29 6.51 -11.12 -7.22
CA ILE A 29 6.43 -12.47 -7.79
C ILE A 29 5.38 -13.30 -7.04
N VAL A 30 5.39 -13.25 -5.70
CA VAL A 30 4.38 -13.94 -4.88
C VAL A 30 2.99 -13.39 -5.18
N TRP A 31 2.85 -12.07 -5.21
CA TRP A 31 1.57 -11.41 -5.51
C TRP A 31 1.04 -11.79 -6.90
N LEU A 32 1.90 -11.76 -7.92
CA LEU A 32 1.57 -12.18 -9.28
C LEU A 32 1.07 -13.64 -9.30
N GLY A 33 1.77 -14.55 -8.62
CA GLY A 33 1.37 -15.95 -8.51
C GLY A 33 -0.02 -16.12 -7.92
N ILE A 34 -0.35 -15.38 -6.86
CA ILE A 34 -1.68 -15.42 -6.25
C ILE A 34 -2.74 -14.79 -7.17
N ASN A 35 -2.44 -13.68 -7.83
CA ASN A 35 -3.37 -13.02 -8.76
C ASN A 35 -3.76 -13.93 -9.92
N LEU A 36 -2.85 -14.76 -10.44
CA LEU A 36 -3.16 -15.75 -11.49
C LEU A 36 -4.21 -16.77 -11.04
N LEU A 37 -4.24 -17.12 -9.75
CA LEU A 37 -5.27 -18.01 -9.20
C LEU A 37 -6.61 -17.31 -9.07
N ILE A 38 -6.59 -16.03 -8.69
CA ILE A 38 -7.78 -15.22 -8.43
C ILE A 38 -8.51 -14.81 -9.72
N GLN A 39 -7.82 -14.74 -10.85
CA GLN A 39 -8.44 -14.43 -12.15
C GLN A 39 -9.58 -15.40 -12.53
N LYS A 40 -9.62 -16.60 -11.94
CA LYS A 40 -10.66 -17.61 -12.16
C LYS A 40 -11.95 -17.35 -11.38
N LEU A 41 -11.97 -16.39 -10.45
CA LEU A 41 -13.13 -16.04 -9.65
C LEU A 41 -14.07 -15.08 -10.39
N ASP A 42 -15.33 -15.05 -9.97
CA ASP A 42 -16.33 -14.06 -10.41
C ASP A 42 -15.93 -12.63 -10.05
N ILE A 43 -16.56 -11.65 -10.70
CA ILE A 43 -16.19 -10.23 -10.63
C ILE A 43 -16.08 -9.70 -9.19
N ILE A 44 -17.11 -9.91 -8.37
CA ILE A 44 -17.18 -9.38 -6.99
C ILE A 44 -16.12 -10.01 -6.07
N PRO A 45 -16.03 -11.35 -5.92
CA PRO A 45 -15.00 -11.95 -5.07
C PRO A 45 -13.59 -11.69 -5.60
N ARG A 46 -13.40 -11.62 -6.92
CA ARG A 46 -12.14 -11.22 -7.54
C ARG A 46 -11.74 -9.81 -7.12
N PHE A 47 -12.66 -8.84 -7.16
CA PHE A 47 -12.42 -7.47 -6.72
C PHE A 47 -11.97 -7.42 -5.27
N LEU A 48 -12.80 -7.94 -4.37
CA LEU A 48 -12.55 -7.88 -2.92
C LEU A 48 -11.22 -8.55 -2.55
N LEU A 49 -10.97 -9.75 -3.05
CA LEU A 49 -9.77 -10.51 -2.70
C LEU A 49 -8.51 -9.87 -3.24
N SER A 50 -8.59 -9.32 -4.44
CA SER A 50 -7.40 -8.74 -5.05
C SER A 50 -7.11 -7.34 -4.50
N PHE A 51 -8.14 -6.54 -4.18
CA PHE A 51 -7.99 -5.30 -3.42
C PHE A 51 -7.38 -5.58 -2.04
N PHE A 52 -7.88 -6.61 -1.35
CA PHE A 52 -7.30 -7.09 -0.10
C PHE A 52 -5.82 -7.43 -0.26
N LEU A 53 -5.43 -8.18 -1.29
CA LEU A 53 -4.02 -8.53 -1.52
C LEU A 53 -3.14 -7.33 -1.85
N MET A 54 -3.65 -6.39 -2.65
CA MET A 54 -2.94 -5.14 -2.93
C MET A 54 -2.60 -4.42 -1.63
N VAL A 55 -3.61 -4.16 -0.80
CA VAL A 55 -3.41 -3.49 0.49
C VAL A 55 -2.49 -4.31 1.38
N PHE A 56 -2.67 -5.63 1.43
CA PHE A 56 -1.85 -6.54 2.23
C PHE A 56 -0.37 -6.46 1.85
N PHE A 57 -0.02 -6.60 0.56
CA PHE A 57 1.38 -6.60 0.12
C PHE A 57 2.04 -5.23 0.26
N VAL A 58 1.29 -4.15 -0.04
CA VAL A 58 1.77 -2.78 0.19
C VAL A 58 2.05 -2.56 1.68
N SER A 59 1.12 -2.94 2.56
CA SER A 59 1.30 -2.83 4.01
C SER A 59 2.47 -3.66 4.51
N PHE A 60 2.57 -4.90 4.04
CA PHE A 60 3.62 -5.81 4.44
C PHE A 60 5.00 -5.27 4.05
N SER A 61 5.14 -4.73 2.83
CA SER A 61 6.38 -4.09 2.37
C SER A 61 6.75 -2.86 3.21
N ALA A 62 5.76 -2.03 3.57
CA ALA A 62 5.95 -0.85 4.40
C ALA A 62 6.43 -1.24 5.80
N PHE A 63 5.85 -2.28 6.40
CA PHE A 63 6.30 -2.82 7.69
C PHE A 63 7.67 -3.48 7.63
N LEU A 64 7.97 -4.21 6.56
CA LEU A 64 9.21 -4.97 6.40
C LEU A 64 10.42 -4.05 6.20
N ILE A 65 10.28 -3.01 5.38
CA ILE A 65 11.43 -2.21 4.94
C ILE A 65 11.47 -0.84 5.63
N ARG A 66 10.32 -0.27 6.00
CA ARG A 66 10.20 0.95 6.82
C ARG A 66 10.95 2.18 6.26
N ARG A 67 10.97 2.34 4.94
CA ARG A 67 11.49 3.54 4.26
C ARG A 67 10.37 4.24 3.50
N LEU A 68 10.54 5.56 3.33
CA LEU A 68 9.62 6.39 2.55
C LEU A 68 9.73 6.06 1.07
N GLY A 69 8.59 5.99 0.39
CA GLY A 69 8.48 5.72 -1.04
C GLY A 69 8.35 4.24 -1.39
N ILE A 70 8.42 3.33 -0.42
CA ILE A 70 8.38 1.88 -0.67
C ILE A 70 7.01 1.41 -1.11
N ALA A 71 5.95 1.92 -0.49
CA ALA A 71 4.59 1.57 -0.88
C ALA A 71 4.33 2.04 -2.32
N LEU A 72 4.71 3.28 -2.62
CA LEU A 72 4.58 3.87 -3.96
C LEU A 72 5.42 3.11 -5.00
N LEU A 73 6.66 2.76 -4.67
CA LEU A 73 7.55 2.02 -5.56
C LEU A 73 7.03 0.60 -5.81
N LEU A 74 6.53 -0.09 -4.77
CA LEU A 74 5.88 -1.40 -4.94
C LEU A 74 4.68 -1.28 -5.87
N ILE A 75 3.79 -0.31 -5.67
CA ILE A 75 2.62 -0.07 -6.51
C ILE A 75 3.02 0.11 -7.98
N ILE A 76 4.00 0.97 -8.26
CA ILE A 76 4.45 1.26 -9.63
C ILE A 76 5.03 0.00 -10.28
N MET A 77 5.93 -0.70 -9.58
CA MET A 77 6.51 -1.94 -10.10
C MET A 77 5.46 -3.03 -10.30
N SER A 78 4.49 -3.13 -9.39
CA SER A 78 3.40 -4.10 -9.46
C SER A 78 2.47 -3.81 -10.62
N PHE A 79 2.20 -2.54 -10.95
CA PHE A 79 1.43 -2.19 -12.14
C PHE A 79 2.13 -2.63 -13.43
N ILE A 80 3.45 -2.45 -13.52
CA ILE A 80 4.24 -2.88 -14.68
C ILE A 80 4.22 -4.40 -14.85
N ALA A 81 4.39 -5.14 -13.74
CA ALA A 81 4.46 -6.60 -13.74
C ALA A 81 3.08 -7.26 -13.89
N ILE A 82 2.10 -6.75 -13.15
CA ILE A 82 0.74 -7.25 -13.04
C ILE A 82 -0.13 -6.28 -13.84
N LYS A 83 -0.10 -6.43 -15.17
CA LYS A 83 -0.95 -5.68 -16.12
C LYS A 83 -2.47 -5.79 -15.84
N SER A 84 -2.85 -6.63 -14.89
CA SER A 84 -4.21 -6.88 -14.39
C SER A 84 -4.29 -6.62 -12.88
N LEU A 85 -3.80 -5.46 -12.42
CA LEU A 85 -4.17 -5.01 -11.08
C LEU A 85 -5.70 -5.03 -10.97
N PRO A 86 -6.23 -5.58 -9.88
CA PRO A 86 -7.65 -5.84 -9.76
C PRO A 86 -8.47 -4.56 -9.84
N ASP A 87 -9.44 -4.60 -10.75
CA ASP A 87 -10.47 -3.59 -10.96
C ASP A 87 -10.01 -2.17 -11.30
N LEU A 88 -8.87 -2.09 -11.98
CA LEU A 88 -8.69 -1.10 -13.05
C LEU A 88 -8.93 -1.71 -14.44
N VAL A 89 -9.40 -2.95 -14.47
CA VAL A 89 -9.79 -3.65 -15.69
C VAL A 89 -10.99 -2.91 -16.28
N GLY A 90 -10.71 -2.06 -17.27
CA GLY A 90 -11.68 -1.14 -17.90
C GLY A 90 -11.36 0.35 -17.69
N LEU A 91 -10.58 0.71 -16.66
CA LEU A 91 -10.15 2.09 -16.39
C LEU A 91 -8.77 2.42 -16.99
N GLY A 92 -7.96 1.40 -17.30
CA GLY A 92 -6.66 1.57 -17.95
C GLY A 92 -5.76 2.54 -17.19
N TYR A 93 -5.29 3.59 -17.87
CA TYR A 93 -4.39 4.60 -17.31
C TYR A 93 -5.03 5.49 -16.23
N ILE A 94 -6.35 5.67 -16.25
CA ILE A 94 -7.07 6.45 -15.20
C ILE A 94 -6.93 5.75 -13.86
N GLY A 95 -6.96 4.41 -13.90
CA GLY A 95 -6.72 3.60 -12.74
C GLY A 95 -5.33 3.76 -12.16
N LEU A 96 -4.30 3.69 -13.01
CA LEU A 96 -2.92 3.93 -12.60
C LEU A 96 -2.81 5.28 -11.87
N LEU A 97 -3.35 6.35 -12.47
CA LEU A 97 -3.32 7.69 -11.88
C LEU A 97 -4.00 7.72 -10.51
N SER A 98 -5.13 7.05 -10.35
CA SER A 98 -5.83 6.94 -9.07
C SER A 98 -4.93 6.30 -8.00
N ILE A 99 -4.29 5.18 -8.32
CA ILE A 99 -3.41 4.48 -7.37
C ILE A 99 -2.14 5.30 -7.08
N ILE A 100 -1.58 6.02 -8.06
CA ILE A 100 -0.43 6.93 -7.83
C ILE A 100 -0.83 8.05 -6.88
N ILE A 101 -1.98 8.71 -7.09
CA ILE A 101 -2.49 9.76 -6.20
C ILE A 101 -2.64 9.22 -4.78
N VAL A 102 -3.23 8.04 -4.64
CA VAL A 102 -3.41 7.38 -3.35
C VAL A 102 -2.09 6.99 -2.70
N GLY A 103 -1.12 6.49 -3.48
CA GLY A 103 0.22 6.20 -3.01
C GLY A 103 0.94 7.45 -2.51
N LEU A 104 0.78 8.59 -3.20
CA LEU A 104 1.32 9.88 -2.74
C LEU A 104 0.65 10.32 -1.44
N ILE A 105 -0.68 10.27 -1.36
CA ILE A 105 -1.44 10.61 -0.14
C ILE A 105 -0.98 9.75 1.04
N PHE A 106 -0.75 8.45 0.80
CA PHE A 106 -0.18 7.56 1.80
C PHE A 106 1.19 8.05 2.28
N GLU A 107 2.14 8.30 1.38
CA GLU A 107 3.49 8.72 1.74
C GLU A 107 3.48 10.06 2.51
N PHE A 108 2.64 11.01 2.10
CA PHE A 108 2.45 12.28 2.81
C PHE A 108 1.85 12.07 4.20
N SER A 109 0.80 11.26 4.31
CA SER A 109 0.14 10.96 5.59
C SER A 109 1.10 10.26 6.55
N TYR A 110 1.86 9.30 6.03
CA TYR A 110 2.86 8.56 6.78
C TYR A 110 4.00 9.47 7.25
N LEU A 111 4.49 10.38 6.40
CA LEU A 111 5.51 11.36 6.78
C LEU A 111 5.03 12.27 7.92
N ILE A 112 3.80 12.79 7.84
CA ILE A 112 3.21 13.67 8.86
C ILE A 112 3.08 12.93 10.19
N LEU A 113 2.55 11.70 10.18
CA LEU A 113 2.36 10.90 11.39
C LEU A 113 3.70 10.49 12.02
N TYR A 114 4.66 10.07 11.19
CA TYR A 114 6.01 9.69 11.63
C TYR A 114 6.72 10.83 12.37
N MET A 115 6.54 12.08 11.92
CA MET A 115 7.10 13.25 12.59
C MET A 115 6.49 13.53 13.98
N LYS A 116 5.26 13.06 14.23
CA LYS A 116 4.48 13.45 15.41
C LYS A 116 4.62 12.46 16.58
N ASN A 117 4.42 11.16 16.35
CA ASN A 117 4.15 10.22 17.44
C ASN A 117 5.20 9.12 17.62
N HIS A 118 6.13 8.91 16.67
CA HIS A 118 7.12 7.83 16.68
C HIS A 118 6.55 6.40 16.85
N LEU A 119 5.22 6.23 16.87
CA LEU A 119 4.52 4.94 16.96
C LEU A 119 4.36 4.36 15.55
N VAL A 120 5.51 3.96 14.98
CA VAL A 120 5.67 3.57 13.57
C VAL A 120 4.57 2.62 13.08
N SER A 121 4.14 1.66 13.90
CA SER A 121 3.17 0.65 13.45
C SER A 121 1.74 1.19 13.30
N LEU A 122 1.22 1.94 14.28
CA LEU A 122 -0.15 2.46 14.22
C LEU A 122 -0.28 3.55 13.15
N ASP A 123 0.78 4.34 12.96
CA ASP A 123 0.86 5.37 11.93
C ASP A 123 0.76 4.76 10.52
N ILE A 124 1.48 3.65 10.26
CA ILE A 124 1.35 2.89 9.00
C ILE A 124 -0.07 2.36 8.83
N ILE A 125 -0.67 1.79 9.88
CA ILE A 125 -2.01 1.20 9.80
C ILE A 125 -3.04 2.25 9.36
N LEU A 126 -3.05 3.39 10.03
CA LEU A 126 -4.00 4.47 9.74
C LEU A 126 -3.74 5.09 8.37
N ALA A 127 -2.47 5.38 8.04
CA ALA A 127 -2.13 6.01 6.76
C ALA A 127 -2.55 5.13 5.58
N ILE A 128 -2.26 3.82 5.61
CA ILE A 128 -2.64 2.89 4.54
C ILE A 128 -4.16 2.76 4.47
N THR A 129 -4.82 2.47 5.60
CA THR A 129 -6.27 2.24 5.61
C THR A 129 -7.03 3.44 5.04
N LEU A 130 -6.71 4.66 5.46
CA LEU A 130 -7.38 5.87 4.98
C LEU A 130 -7.05 6.18 3.52
N SER A 131 -5.80 5.94 3.10
CA SER A 131 -5.37 6.23 1.74
C SER A 131 -6.05 5.28 0.75
N PHE A 132 -6.06 3.97 1.02
CA PHE A 132 -6.71 2.99 0.15
C PHE A 132 -8.24 3.13 0.16
N ALA A 133 -8.85 3.47 1.30
CA ALA A 133 -10.29 3.79 1.36
C ALA A 133 -10.69 4.99 0.48
N SER A 134 -9.74 5.87 0.14
CA SER A 134 -10.00 7.03 -0.72
C SER A 134 -9.95 6.72 -2.22
N ILE A 135 -9.59 5.49 -2.63
CA ILE A 135 -9.51 5.10 -4.05
C ILE A 135 -10.83 5.39 -4.79
N PRO A 136 -12.02 4.97 -4.31
CA PRO A 136 -13.27 5.22 -5.03
C PRO A 136 -13.55 6.71 -5.25
N LEU A 137 -13.17 7.57 -4.30
CA LEU A 137 -13.30 9.02 -4.42
C LEU A 137 -12.44 9.57 -5.55
N TRP A 138 -11.14 9.22 -5.56
CA TRP A 138 -10.21 9.71 -6.57
C TRP A 138 -10.54 9.17 -7.96
N THR A 139 -10.88 7.88 -8.06
CA THR A 139 -11.31 7.28 -9.32
C THR A 139 -12.60 7.91 -9.83
N GLY A 140 -13.58 8.16 -8.96
CA GLY A 140 -14.82 8.84 -9.32
C GLY A 140 -14.57 10.28 -9.82
N LEU A 141 -13.74 11.05 -9.10
CA LEU A 141 -13.39 12.42 -9.49
C LEU A 141 -12.63 12.49 -10.81
N LEU A 142 -11.73 11.54 -11.07
CA LEU A 142 -10.98 11.46 -12.33
C LEU A 142 -11.86 11.03 -13.51
N LEU A 143 -12.89 10.23 -13.27
CA LEU A 143 -13.86 9.82 -14.30
C LEU A 143 -14.85 10.94 -14.62
N SER A 144 -15.52 11.46 -13.60
CA SER A 144 -16.44 12.59 -13.73
C SER A 144 -16.81 13.15 -12.36
N PRO A 145 -16.46 14.42 -12.08
CA PRO A 145 -16.91 15.10 -10.86
C PRO A 145 -18.44 15.15 -10.73
N THR A 146 -19.16 15.21 -11.86
CA THR A 146 -20.62 15.20 -11.89
C THR A 146 -21.20 13.84 -11.49
N LEU A 147 -20.54 12.73 -11.82
CA LEU A 147 -20.97 11.41 -11.34
C LEU A 147 -20.84 11.29 -9.82
N VAL A 148 -19.77 11.84 -9.25
CA VAL A 148 -19.55 11.83 -7.79
C VAL A 148 -20.67 12.57 -7.06
N SER A 149 -21.11 13.73 -7.56
CA SER A 149 -22.20 14.48 -6.92
C SER A 149 -23.56 13.78 -7.01
N ILE A 150 -23.83 13.09 -8.12
CA ILE A 150 -25.08 12.35 -8.33
C ILE A 150 -25.11 11.03 -7.55
N LYS A 151 -23.97 10.35 -7.44
CA LYS A 151 -23.83 8.99 -6.87
C LYS A 151 -23.10 8.96 -5.53
N MET A 152 -23.24 10.02 -4.75
CA MET A 152 -22.49 10.19 -3.49
C MET A 152 -22.79 9.07 -2.48
N TYR A 153 -24.03 8.59 -2.41
CA TYR A 153 -24.40 7.52 -1.48
C TYR A 153 -23.73 6.19 -1.85
N GLU A 154 -23.77 5.80 -3.12
CA GLU A 154 -23.10 4.60 -3.62
C GLU A 154 -21.58 4.71 -3.45
N LEU A 155 -21.01 5.90 -3.68
CA LEU A 155 -19.59 6.17 -3.49
C LEU A 155 -19.17 6.06 -2.01
N LEU A 156 -19.98 6.55 -1.07
CA LEU A 156 -19.73 6.37 0.36
C LEU A 156 -19.77 4.89 0.77
N ASN A 157 -20.70 4.10 0.22
CA ASN A 157 -20.74 2.66 0.49
C ASN A 157 -19.48 1.95 -0.02
N LEU A 158 -18.96 2.34 -1.19
CA LEU A 158 -17.69 1.82 -1.71
C LEU A 158 -16.51 2.23 -0.83
N ILE A 159 -16.45 3.49 -0.38
CA ILE A 159 -15.40 3.97 0.53
C ILE A 159 -15.43 3.17 1.85
N LEU A 160 -16.61 2.91 2.41
CA LEU A 160 -16.74 2.13 3.64
C LEU A 160 -16.34 0.67 3.44
N LEU A 161 -16.73 0.06 2.32
CA LEU A 161 -16.32 -1.29 1.96
C LEU A 161 -14.79 -1.37 1.86
N ASP A 162 -14.18 -0.48 1.08
CA ASP A 162 -12.73 -0.41 0.89
C ASP A 162 -12.01 -0.13 2.21
N PHE A 163 -12.57 0.70 3.09
CA PHE A 163 -12.04 0.94 4.43
C PHE A 163 -11.95 -0.35 5.25
N PHE A 164 -13.03 -1.15 5.32
CA PHE A 164 -13.02 -2.38 6.09
C PHE A 164 -12.11 -3.46 5.48
N VAL A 165 -12.10 -3.59 4.15
CA VAL A 165 -11.21 -4.54 3.47
C VAL A 165 -9.74 -4.13 3.65
N ALA A 166 -9.44 -2.84 3.52
CA ALA A 166 -8.10 -2.31 3.73
C ALA A 166 -7.65 -2.50 5.18
N LEU A 167 -8.51 -2.20 6.15
CA LEU A 167 -8.20 -2.39 7.58
C LEU A 167 -7.88 -3.86 7.88
N ALA A 168 -8.69 -4.79 7.38
CA ALA A 168 -8.46 -6.22 7.57
C ALA A 168 -7.12 -6.67 6.95
N ALA A 169 -6.83 -6.22 5.73
CA ALA A 169 -5.60 -6.55 5.02
C ALA A 169 -4.35 -6.00 5.74
N VAL A 170 -4.40 -4.75 6.17
CA VAL A 170 -3.33 -4.08 6.91
C VAL A 170 -3.06 -4.78 8.25
N LEU A 171 -4.12 -5.13 8.99
CA LEU A 171 -4.00 -5.83 10.27
C LEU A 171 -3.38 -7.21 10.10
N LEU A 172 -3.77 -7.95 9.04
CA LEU A 172 -3.19 -9.26 8.75
C LEU A 172 -1.71 -9.13 8.34
N ALA A 173 -1.37 -8.13 7.54
CA ALA A 173 0.03 -7.81 7.19
C ALA A 173 0.85 -7.46 8.44
N PHE A 174 0.29 -6.66 9.35
CA PHE A 174 0.92 -6.32 10.62
C PHE A 174 1.14 -7.56 11.50
N LEU A 175 0.15 -8.43 11.66
CA LEU A 175 0.26 -9.66 12.45
C LEU A 175 1.31 -10.61 11.89
N LEU A 176 1.31 -10.81 10.57
CA LEU A 176 2.31 -11.63 9.90
C LEU A 176 3.71 -11.06 10.12
N TRP A 177 3.90 -9.76 9.85
CA TRP A 177 5.15 -9.06 10.09
C TRP A 177 5.61 -9.16 11.56
N PHE A 178 4.69 -8.97 12.51
CA PHE A 178 4.98 -9.03 13.94
C PHE A 178 5.51 -10.40 14.37
N HIS A 179 4.99 -11.47 13.76
CA HIS A 179 5.45 -12.84 14.05
C HIS A 179 6.83 -13.12 13.45
N ILE A 180 7.08 -12.67 12.21
CA ILE A 180 8.33 -12.99 11.50
C ILE A 180 9.48 -12.06 11.87
N ARG A 181 9.25 -10.87 12.43
CA ARG A 181 10.30 -9.85 12.69
C ARG A 181 11.43 -10.35 13.61
N VAL A 182 11.17 -11.36 14.44
CA VAL A 182 12.16 -11.94 15.37
C VAL A 182 12.98 -13.06 14.70
N SER A 183 12.60 -13.48 13.49
CA SER A 183 13.32 -14.52 12.75
C SER A 183 14.73 -14.07 12.38
N ARG A 184 15.69 -15.00 12.39
CA ARG A 184 17.09 -14.73 12.02
C ARG A 184 17.22 -14.08 10.64
N LEU A 185 16.39 -14.48 9.68
CA LEU A 185 16.40 -13.95 8.33
C LEU A 185 16.08 -12.45 8.29
N ILE A 186 15.09 -12.01 9.06
CA ILE A 186 14.69 -10.60 9.09
C ILE A 186 15.68 -9.77 9.90
N VAL A 187 16.21 -10.30 11.00
CA VAL A 187 17.26 -9.61 11.78
C VAL A 187 18.52 -9.41 10.93
N LEU A 188 18.91 -10.40 10.12
CA LEU A 188 20.02 -10.26 9.16
C LEU A 188 19.67 -9.26 8.04
N PHE A 189 18.43 -9.30 7.55
CA PHE A 189 17.95 -8.33 6.55
C PHE A 189 17.95 -6.89 7.07
N GLU A 190 17.62 -6.65 8.33
CA GLU A 190 17.65 -5.31 8.95
C GLU A 190 19.10 -4.88 9.23
N ASN A 191 19.91 -5.74 9.86
CA ASN A 191 21.22 -5.39 10.43
C ASN A 191 22.42 -5.60 9.51
N ALA A 192 22.28 -6.24 8.34
CA ALA A 192 23.41 -6.37 7.42
C ALA A 192 23.90 -4.97 6.97
N PRO A 193 25.21 -4.77 6.82
CA PRO A 193 25.80 -3.49 6.44
C PRO A 193 25.26 -2.97 5.10
#